data_AF-A0A7C4WFL9-F1
#
_entry.id   AF-A0A7C4WFL9-F1
#
_cell.length_a   1.000
_cell.length_b   1.000
_cell.length_c   1.000
_cell.angle_alpha   90.00
_cell.angle_beta   90.00
_cell.angle_gamma   90.00
#
_symmetry.space_group_name_H-M   'P 1'
#
loop_
_entity.id
_entity.type
_entity.pdbx_description
1 polymer ?
#
loop_
_entity_poly.entity_id
_entity_poly.type
_entity_poly.pdbx_seq_one_letter_code
_entity_poly.pdbx_strand_id
1 'polypeptide(L)'
;MHKLAIATIMALIALIVATPAYAEAYNAILEDENLRITLYYPPEVKVSSCYNFRFEAQAFSLLTIREIRLVIKMYRDGVTEKLYDEVLFSGIVGSSWTFSKNIIICIPTPRRPDPFLEAEIYAEYKLDDSTTKTLSTEWYMSTVRTKAYDELSLELDEARKRVRCLEEKISKLDDYIKNLERDLSNLSSSYNKLSSDYNSLQTSYKKLQDDYVLLQQKYMGLQDEFKNLSEDYRKLLIDYEKLRTLYEQLMDNNKQLQSNYNSLREDYTSLSKEHYKLQGIYQDLTERYNDLKSRYESSINTIGQLQSTISNLEQTVREKEERINELNLIYASAANENTLTKSILYAQTAAIAGVGAGIYIMSLRKRRTAKPATQLPPPPPAPPPPTTIPKEEAKNSGNGRIQKILSGRRITLPKDTLEKLNIKEGGKVIVELHDGYVKVVPVKEEIEGNT
;
A
#
# COMPACT_ATOMS: atom_id res chain seq x y z
N MET A 1 -80.60 2.30 -37.97
CA MET A 1 -80.92 3.73 -38.15
C MET A 1 -80.33 4.53 -36.97
N HIS A 2 -79.03 4.87 -36.98
CA HIS A 2 -78.35 5.51 -35.82
C HIS A 2 -77.27 6.53 -36.22
N LYS A 3 -77.55 7.42 -37.19
CA LYS A 3 -76.67 8.58 -37.52
C LYS A 3 -77.39 9.92 -37.60
N LEU A 4 -78.62 10.01 -37.07
CA LEU A 4 -79.45 11.23 -37.10
C LEU A 4 -79.85 11.77 -35.71
N ALA A 5 -79.38 11.13 -34.62
CA ALA A 5 -79.84 11.40 -33.25
C ALA A 5 -78.78 12.08 -32.34
N ILE A 6 -77.58 12.38 -32.87
CA ILE A 6 -76.47 12.97 -32.09
C ILE A 6 -76.26 14.45 -32.45
N ALA A 7 -76.58 14.85 -33.68
CA ALA A 7 -76.47 16.24 -34.14
C ALA A 7 -77.50 17.19 -33.48
N THR A 8 -78.65 16.67 -33.04
CA THR A 8 -79.75 17.46 -32.46
C THR A 8 -79.59 17.77 -30.97
N ILE A 9 -78.70 17.08 -30.25
CA ILE A 9 -78.47 17.30 -28.82
C ILE A 9 -77.31 18.30 -28.59
N MET A 10 -76.27 18.26 -29.44
CA MET A 10 -75.15 19.23 -29.36
C MET A 10 -75.52 20.63 -29.88
N ALA A 11 -76.61 20.78 -30.64
CA ALA A 11 -77.09 22.08 -31.13
C ALA A 11 -77.94 22.86 -30.10
N LEU A 12 -78.49 22.19 -29.07
CA LEU A 12 -79.45 22.78 -28.13
C LEU A 12 -78.79 23.42 -26.89
N ILE A 13 -77.46 23.35 -26.78
CA ILE A 13 -76.66 24.05 -25.76
C ILE A 13 -75.99 25.32 -26.34
N ALA A 14 -75.93 25.45 -27.67
CA ALA A 14 -75.35 26.58 -28.39
C ALA A 14 -76.32 27.76 -28.60
N LEU A 15 -77.41 27.84 -27.83
CA LEU A 15 -78.38 28.95 -27.89
C LEU A 15 -78.75 29.49 -26.50
N ILE A 16 -77.83 29.38 -25.54
CA ILE A 16 -77.81 30.30 -24.39
C ILE A 16 -77.58 31.70 -24.97
N VAL A 17 -78.65 32.49 -25.03
CA VAL A 17 -78.59 33.92 -25.33
C VAL A 17 -77.51 34.54 -24.46
N ALA A 18 -76.65 35.36 -25.05
CA ALA A 18 -75.68 36.15 -24.31
C ALA A 18 -76.40 37.16 -23.41
N THR A 19 -76.85 36.71 -22.24
CA THR A 19 -77.07 37.58 -21.09
C THR A 19 -75.77 38.35 -20.91
N PRO A 20 -75.75 39.69 -21.00
CA PRO A 20 -74.54 40.42 -20.69
C PRO A 20 -74.15 40.05 -19.27
N ALA A 21 -72.94 39.49 -19.12
CA ALA A 21 -72.38 39.30 -17.79
C ALA A 21 -72.34 40.69 -17.16
N TYR A 22 -73.12 40.89 -16.09
CA TYR A 22 -73.18 42.16 -15.38
C TYR A 22 -71.85 42.35 -14.65
N ALA A 23 -70.83 42.82 -15.39
CA ALA A 23 -69.64 43.43 -14.85
C ALA A 23 -70.10 44.50 -13.85
N GLU A 24 -69.49 44.48 -12.67
CA GLU A 24 -70.03 44.99 -11.41
C GLU A 24 -70.75 46.34 -11.58
N ALA A 25 -72.08 46.27 -11.69
CA ALA A 25 -72.89 47.45 -11.92
C ALA A 25 -72.80 48.34 -10.67
N TYR A 26 -72.19 49.51 -10.85
CA TYR A 26 -72.03 50.50 -9.79
C TYR A 26 -73.40 50.78 -9.20
N ASN A 27 -73.48 50.79 -7.87
CA ASN A 27 -74.76 50.89 -7.19
C ASN A 27 -74.71 51.86 -6.03
N ALA A 28 -75.81 52.61 -5.90
CA ALA A 28 -76.11 53.41 -4.74
C ALA A 28 -77.16 52.65 -3.92
N ILE A 29 -76.81 52.31 -2.68
CA ILE A 29 -77.72 51.69 -1.70
C ILE A 29 -78.15 52.79 -0.73
N LEU A 30 -79.46 52.90 -0.52
CA LEU A 30 -80.10 53.72 0.49
C LEU A 30 -80.93 52.77 1.37
N GLU A 31 -80.54 52.59 2.62
CA GLU A 31 -81.13 51.57 3.50
C GLU A 31 -81.33 52.09 4.93
N ASP A 32 -82.47 51.74 5.52
CA ASP A 32 -82.74 51.77 6.96
C ASP A 32 -83.24 50.40 7.44
N GLU A 33 -83.61 50.27 8.72
CA GLU A 33 -84.09 49.02 9.33
C GLU A 33 -85.37 48.44 8.68
N ASN A 34 -86.06 49.22 7.85
CA ASN A 34 -87.39 48.91 7.32
C ASN A 34 -87.42 48.85 5.78
N LEU A 35 -86.58 49.64 5.09
CA LEU A 35 -86.59 49.77 3.63
C LEU A 35 -85.15 49.87 3.08
N ARG A 36 -84.81 48.95 2.17
CA ARG A 36 -83.61 49.00 1.32
C ARG A 36 -84.01 49.41 -0.10
N ILE A 37 -83.28 50.36 -0.67
CA ILE A 37 -83.36 50.77 -2.09
C ILE A 37 -81.96 50.63 -2.70
N THR A 38 -81.87 50.02 -3.87
CA THR A 38 -80.61 49.90 -4.64
C THR A 38 -80.82 50.38 -6.06
N LEU A 39 -80.05 51.37 -6.50
CA LEU A 39 -80.01 51.79 -7.91
C LEU A 39 -78.69 51.34 -8.54
N TYR A 40 -78.76 50.43 -9.51
CA TYR A 40 -77.63 49.99 -10.33
C TYR A 40 -77.52 50.84 -11.60
N TYR A 41 -76.30 51.27 -11.94
CA TYR A 41 -75.98 52.15 -13.06
C TYR A 41 -74.59 51.83 -13.67
N PRO A 42 -74.33 52.20 -14.94
CA PRO A 42 -73.00 52.10 -15.54
C PRO A 42 -72.05 53.18 -15.01
N PRO A 43 -70.73 52.91 -14.85
CA PRO A 43 -69.76 53.90 -14.38
C PRO A 43 -69.46 55.00 -15.43
N GLU A 44 -69.54 54.69 -16.72
CA GLU A 44 -69.33 55.63 -17.82
C GLU A 44 -70.49 55.60 -18.81
N VAL A 45 -70.88 56.77 -19.31
CA VAL A 45 -71.94 56.93 -20.32
C VAL A 45 -71.50 57.84 -21.46
N LYS A 46 -71.77 57.41 -22.70
CA LYS A 46 -71.41 58.12 -23.93
C LYS A 46 -72.59 58.94 -24.44
N VAL A 47 -72.33 60.15 -24.95
CA VAL A 47 -73.31 60.93 -25.70
C VAL A 47 -73.81 60.17 -26.94
N SER A 48 -75.07 60.39 -27.32
CA SER A 48 -75.75 59.65 -28.40
C SER A 48 -75.91 58.14 -28.14
N SER A 49 -75.92 57.71 -26.87
CA SER A 49 -76.13 56.31 -26.48
C SER A 49 -77.12 56.20 -25.33
N CYS A 50 -77.82 55.07 -25.24
CA CYS A 50 -78.82 54.79 -24.22
C CYS A 50 -78.36 53.68 -23.28
N TYR A 51 -78.64 53.86 -21.99
CA TYR A 51 -78.14 53.03 -20.91
C TYR A 51 -79.29 52.55 -20.02
N ASN A 52 -79.18 51.31 -19.52
CA ASN A 52 -80.16 50.72 -18.62
C ASN A 52 -79.72 50.91 -17.16
N PHE A 53 -80.63 51.43 -16.34
CA PHE A 53 -80.50 51.63 -14.91
C PHE A 53 -81.51 50.70 -14.24
N ARG A 54 -81.06 49.84 -13.32
CA ARG A 54 -81.95 48.91 -12.60
C ARG A 54 -82.20 49.46 -11.20
N PHE A 55 -83.44 49.85 -10.93
CA PHE A 55 -83.90 50.26 -9.61
C PHE A 55 -84.50 49.04 -8.89
N GLU A 56 -84.11 48.79 -7.65
CA GLU A 56 -84.66 47.75 -6.78
C GLU A 56 -85.04 48.33 -5.41
N ALA A 57 -86.11 47.82 -4.81
CA ALA A 57 -86.54 48.18 -3.46
C ALA A 57 -87.03 46.94 -2.69
N GLN A 58 -86.79 46.89 -1.39
CA GLN A 58 -87.11 45.76 -0.51
C GLN A 58 -87.57 46.30 0.85
N ALA A 59 -88.72 45.83 1.37
CA ALA A 59 -89.24 46.22 2.68
C ALA A 59 -89.21 45.06 3.67
N PHE A 60 -88.69 45.33 4.87
CA PHE A 60 -88.48 44.37 5.96
C PHE A 60 -89.55 44.47 7.06
N SER A 61 -90.37 45.53 7.05
CA SER A 61 -91.50 45.72 7.95
C SER A 61 -92.78 46.13 7.19
N LEU A 62 -93.92 46.23 7.89
CA LEU A 62 -95.18 46.71 7.30
C LEU A 62 -95.13 48.24 7.15
N LEU A 63 -95.02 48.74 5.93
CA LEU A 63 -94.83 50.15 5.62
C LEU A 63 -95.97 50.74 4.79
N THR A 64 -96.24 52.03 4.98
CA THR A 64 -97.09 52.85 4.11
C THR A 64 -96.22 53.83 3.34
N ILE A 65 -95.83 53.47 2.12
CA ILE A 65 -94.92 54.25 1.28
C ILE A 65 -95.73 55.34 0.55
N ARG A 66 -95.49 56.62 0.89
CA ARG A 66 -96.17 57.75 0.25
C ARG A 66 -95.74 57.94 -1.21
N GLU A 67 -94.44 58.06 -1.46
CA GLU A 67 -93.84 58.00 -2.79
C GLU A 67 -92.39 57.52 -2.70
N ILE A 68 -91.93 56.76 -3.68
CA ILE A 68 -90.52 56.55 -4.02
C ILE A 68 -90.32 57.20 -5.39
N ARG A 69 -89.43 58.18 -5.49
CA ARG A 69 -89.22 58.97 -6.72
C ARG A 69 -87.74 58.97 -7.10
N LEU A 70 -87.45 58.73 -8.38
CA LEU A 70 -86.10 58.78 -8.93
C LEU A 70 -85.98 59.95 -9.90
N VAL A 71 -84.97 60.81 -9.66
CA VAL A 71 -84.65 61.95 -10.52
C VAL A 71 -83.17 61.87 -10.89
N ILE A 72 -82.87 61.71 -12.19
CA ILE A 72 -81.50 61.68 -12.72
C ILE A 72 -81.27 62.93 -13.56
N LYS A 73 -80.15 63.62 -13.30
CA LYS A 73 -79.80 64.91 -13.88
C LYS A 73 -78.46 64.82 -14.59
N MET A 74 -78.36 65.48 -15.74
CA MET A 74 -77.09 65.78 -16.41
C MET A 74 -76.69 67.22 -16.08
N TYR A 75 -75.42 67.42 -15.75
CA TYR A 75 -74.81 68.72 -15.58
C TYR A 75 -73.88 68.97 -16.77
N ARG A 76 -74.05 70.08 -17.49
CA ARG A 76 -73.26 70.42 -18.69
C ARG A 76 -73.21 71.95 -18.84
N ASP A 77 -72.02 72.52 -19.00
CA ASP A 77 -71.80 73.94 -19.33
C ASP A 77 -72.54 74.93 -18.39
N GLY A 78 -72.63 74.59 -17.10
CA GLY A 78 -73.36 75.35 -16.07
C GLY A 78 -74.88 75.11 -16.03
N VAL A 79 -75.44 74.44 -17.04
CA VAL A 79 -76.86 74.07 -17.12
C VAL A 79 -77.10 72.70 -16.46
N THR A 80 -78.27 72.53 -15.84
CA THR A 80 -78.72 71.26 -15.25
C THR A 80 -79.99 70.78 -15.96
N GLU A 81 -79.91 69.65 -16.66
CA GLU A 81 -81.01 69.03 -17.39
C GLU A 81 -81.50 67.79 -16.63
N LYS A 82 -82.83 67.57 -16.53
CA LYS A 82 -83.39 66.33 -15.99
C LYS A 82 -83.50 65.30 -17.13
N LEU A 83 -82.74 64.21 -17.06
CA LEU A 83 -82.83 63.10 -18.02
C LEU A 83 -83.91 62.08 -17.62
N TYR A 84 -84.29 62.03 -16.35
CA TYR A 84 -85.36 61.18 -15.83
C TYR A 84 -85.96 61.79 -14.55
N ASP A 85 -87.27 61.72 -14.36
CA ASP A 85 -87.99 62.23 -13.18
C ASP A 85 -89.36 61.54 -13.05
N GLU A 86 -89.41 60.38 -12.40
CA GLU A 86 -90.64 59.59 -12.21
C GLU A 86 -90.82 59.13 -10.76
N VAL A 87 -92.08 59.05 -10.32
CA VAL A 87 -92.47 58.28 -9.13
C VAL A 87 -92.53 56.80 -9.53
N LEU A 88 -91.77 55.96 -8.83
CA LEU A 88 -91.60 54.54 -9.12
C LEU A 88 -92.57 53.66 -8.33
N PHE A 89 -92.95 54.06 -7.11
CA PHE A 89 -93.89 53.32 -6.27
C PHE A 89 -94.62 54.22 -5.26
N SER A 90 -95.84 53.83 -4.89
CA SER A 90 -96.66 54.39 -3.80
C SER A 90 -97.67 53.32 -3.36
N GLY A 91 -97.87 53.12 -2.06
CA GLY A 91 -98.79 52.12 -1.51
C GLY A 91 -98.37 51.51 -0.18
N ILE A 92 -99.21 50.61 0.36
CA ILE A 92 -98.92 49.83 1.56
C ILE A 92 -98.19 48.54 1.16
N VAL A 93 -97.11 48.19 1.88
CA VAL A 93 -96.26 47.02 1.59
C VAL A 93 -95.98 46.21 2.86
N GLY A 94 -95.88 44.88 2.71
CA GLY A 94 -95.58 43.97 3.83
C GLY A 94 -94.09 43.73 4.04
N SER A 95 -93.76 43.08 5.17
CA SER A 95 -92.41 42.81 5.70
C SER A 95 -91.53 41.84 4.89
N SER A 96 -91.85 41.61 3.62
CA SER A 96 -91.04 40.85 2.66
C SER A 96 -91.32 41.29 1.22
N TRP A 97 -91.83 42.51 1.04
CA TRP A 97 -92.12 43.07 -0.29
C TRP A 97 -90.83 43.40 -1.02
N THR A 98 -90.79 43.08 -2.31
CA THR A 98 -89.69 43.47 -3.21
C THR A 98 -90.25 44.02 -4.52
N PHE A 99 -89.51 44.95 -5.12
CA PHE A 99 -89.85 45.63 -6.36
C PHE A 99 -88.59 45.85 -7.19
N SER A 100 -88.68 45.72 -8.51
CA SER A 100 -87.59 45.97 -9.44
C SER A 100 -88.13 46.60 -10.72
N LYS A 101 -87.44 47.63 -11.23
CA LYS A 101 -87.77 48.35 -12.47
C LYS A 101 -86.49 48.64 -13.25
N ASN A 102 -86.44 48.19 -14.51
CA ASN A 102 -85.42 48.61 -15.47
C ASN A 102 -85.85 49.93 -16.12
N ILE A 103 -84.92 50.86 -16.26
CA ILE A 103 -85.14 52.25 -16.65
C ILE A 103 -84.09 52.61 -17.71
N ILE A 104 -84.52 52.89 -18.95
CA ILE A 104 -83.60 53.22 -20.05
C ILE A 104 -83.52 54.74 -20.20
N ILE A 105 -82.29 55.28 -20.14
CA ILE A 105 -82.01 56.72 -20.24
C ILE A 105 -81.04 56.96 -21.38
N CYS A 106 -81.37 57.87 -22.30
CA CYS A 106 -80.55 58.23 -23.45
C CYS A 106 -79.80 59.54 -23.20
N ILE A 107 -78.48 59.55 -23.41
CA ILE A 107 -77.67 60.76 -23.24
C ILE A 107 -77.71 61.59 -24.54
N PRO A 108 -78.23 62.84 -24.52
CA PRO A 108 -78.40 63.63 -25.73
C PRO A 108 -77.06 64.06 -26.32
N THR A 109 -77.00 64.09 -27.66
CA THR A 109 -75.87 64.67 -28.41
C THR A 109 -75.62 66.13 -28.00
N PRO A 110 -74.37 66.61 -28.06
CA PRO A 110 -74.12 68.05 -28.04
C PRO A 110 -74.73 68.68 -29.31
N ARG A 111 -75.48 69.76 -29.15
CA ARG A 111 -75.68 70.74 -30.24
C ARG A 111 -74.32 71.43 -30.49
N ARG A 112 -74.05 71.80 -31.74
CA ARG A 112 -72.69 72.14 -32.22
C ARG A 112 -72.01 73.23 -31.35
N PRO A 113 -70.82 72.97 -30.78
CA PRO A 113 -70.08 73.94 -29.97
C PRO A 113 -68.97 74.67 -30.74
N ASP A 114 -68.59 74.19 -31.94
CA ASP A 114 -67.50 74.77 -32.73
C ASP A 114 -67.87 76.19 -33.20
N PRO A 115 -67.07 77.23 -32.85
CA PRO A 115 -67.31 78.58 -33.35
C PRO A 115 -67.08 78.64 -34.87
N PHE A 116 -67.89 79.43 -35.57
CA PHE A 116 -67.76 79.65 -37.00
C PHE A 116 -67.94 81.13 -37.35
N LEU A 117 -67.38 81.51 -38.50
CA LEU A 117 -67.60 82.80 -39.12
C LEU A 117 -68.83 82.70 -40.04
N GLU A 118 -69.73 83.65 -39.87
CA GLU A 118 -70.95 83.83 -40.66
C GLU A 118 -70.92 85.26 -41.20
N ALA A 119 -71.21 85.42 -42.49
CA ALA A 119 -71.30 86.72 -43.13
C ALA A 119 -72.76 87.01 -43.46
N GLU A 120 -73.31 88.04 -42.84
CA GLU A 120 -74.47 88.76 -43.38
C GLU A 120 -73.95 89.95 -44.19
N ILE A 121 -74.47 90.13 -45.39
CA ILE A 121 -74.36 91.41 -46.11
C ILE A 121 -75.76 92.00 -46.25
N TYR A 122 -75.91 93.28 -45.89
CA TYR A 122 -77.10 94.09 -46.10
C TYR A 122 -76.74 95.30 -46.96
N ALA A 123 -77.50 95.52 -48.03
CA ALA A 123 -77.36 96.65 -48.92
C ALA A 123 -78.73 97.32 -49.13
N GLU A 124 -78.83 98.57 -48.71
CA GLU A 124 -80.01 99.42 -48.95
C GLU A 124 -79.64 100.52 -49.94
N TYR A 125 -80.38 100.60 -51.05
CA TYR A 125 -80.06 101.50 -52.16
C TYR A 125 -81.32 102.07 -52.80
N LYS A 126 -81.23 103.31 -53.30
CA LYS A 126 -82.29 103.92 -54.09
C LYS A 126 -82.07 103.67 -55.58
N LEU A 127 -83.16 103.48 -56.31
CA LEU A 127 -83.15 103.41 -57.78
C LEU A 127 -83.55 104.77 -58.40
N ASP A 128 -84.51 105.44 -57.75
CA ASP A 128 -84.95 106.81 -57.98
C ASP A 128 -85.22 107.48 -56.62
N ASP A 129 -85.41 108.80 -56.58
CA ASP A 129 -85.61 109.58 -55.34
C ASP A 129 -86.68 109.01 -54.39
N SER A 130 -87.71 108.38 -54.93
CA SER A 130 -88.89 107.87 -54.21
C SER A 130 -88.88 106.37 -53.88
N THR A 131 -87.93 105.57 -54.41
CA THR A 131 -87.93 104.11 -54.17
C THR A 131 -86.60 103.59 -53.66
N THR A 132 -86.61 103.10 -52.42
CA THR A 132 -85.51 102.38 -51.79
C THR A 132 -85.76 100.88 -51.86
N LYS A 133 -84.70 100.08 -52.08
CA LYS A 133 -84.72 98.62 -52.03
C LYS A 133 -83.65 98.10 -51.09
N THR A 134 -83.97 97.02 -50.41
CA THR A 134 -83.06 96.28 -49.53
C THR A 134 -82.72 94.92 -50.16
N LEU A 135 -81.46 94.54 -50.08
CA LEU A 135 -80.97 93.20 -50.38
C LEU A 135 -80.16 92.73 -49.18
N SER A 136 -80.54 91.61 -48.57
CA SER A 136 -79.66 90.89 -47.66
C SER A 136 -79.50 89.44 -48.08
N THR A 137 -78.36 88.86 -47.71
CA THR A 137 -78.15 87.42 -47.69
C THR A 137 -77.10 87.07 -46.64
N GLU A 138 -77.35 85.97 -45.95
CA GLU A 138 -76.46 85.36 -44.95
C GLU A 138 -75.77 84.13 -45.57
N TRP A 139 -74.51 83.88 -45.21
CA TRP A 139 -73.85 82.62 -45.52
C TRP A 139 -72.72 82.28 -44.54
N TYR A 140 -72.59 80.99 -44.26
CA TYR A 140 -71.45 80.41 -43.55
C TYR A 140 -70.14 80.64 -44.32
N MET A 141 -69.10 81.09 -43.63
CA MET A 141 -67.75 81.25 -44.19
C MET A 141 -66.84 80.06 -43.84
N SER A 142 -66.57 79.84 -42.55
CA SER A 142 -65.57 78.85 -42.09
C SER A 142 -65.67 78.55 -40.58
N THR A 143 -65.16 77.39 -40.15
CA THR A 143 -64.98 77.11 -38.71
C THR A 143 -63.77 77.86 -38.16
N VAL A 144 -63.94 78.57 -37.04
CA VAL A 144 -62.84 79.15 -36.27
C VAL A 144 -62.18 78.03 -35.45
N ARG A 145 -60.85 77.94 -35.51
CA ARG A 145 -60.05 76.93 -34.78
C ARG A 145 -58.79 77.57 -34.21
N THR A 146 -58.26 77.00 -33.13
CA THR A 146 -57.02 77.45 -32.49
C THR A 146 -55.74 77.08 -33.25
N LYS A 147 -55.82 76.09 -34.14
CA LYS A 147 -54.76 75.66 -35.07
C LYS A 147 -55.34 75.44 -36.46
N ALA A 148 -54.51 75.64 -37.49
CA ALA A 148 -54.87 75.29 -38.86
C ALA A 148 -54.75 73.77 -39.10
N TYR A 149 -55.41 73.25 -40.13
CA TYR A 149 -55.29 71.84 -40.50
C TYR A 149 -53.85 71.48 -40.92
N ASP A 150 -53.20 72.35 -41.69
CA ASP A 150 -51.85 72.12 -42.21
C ASP A 150 -50.79 72.10 -41.09
N GLU A 151 -50.97 72.96 -40.09
CA GLU A 151 -50.16 72.99 -38.87
C GLU A 151 -50.27 71.67 -38.09
N LEU A 152 -51.50 71.18 -37.88
CA LEU A 152 -51.76 69.90 -37.22
C LEU A 152 -51.21 68.71 -38.04
N SER A 153 -51.23 68.80 -39.37
CA SER A 153 -50.64 67.79 -40.25
C SER A 153 -49.11 67.74 -40.14
N LEU A 154 -48.45 68.90 -40.01
CA LEU A 154 -47.00 68.98 -39.80
C LEU A 154 -46.60 68.42 -38.43
N GLU A 155 -47.32 68.76 -37.36
CA GLU A 155 -47.08 68.19 -36.02
C GLU A 155 -47.29 66.67 -36.01
N LEU A 156 -48.30 66.17 -36.72
CA LEU A 156 -48.56 64.73 -36.85
C LEU A 156 -47.43 64.00 -37.58
N ASP A 157 -46.87 64.57 -38.65
CA ASP A 157 -45.77 63.95 -39.40
C ASP A 157 -44.42 64.05 -38.69
N GLU A 158 -44.15 65.11 -37.92
CA GLU A 158 -43.00 65.13 -37.00
C GLU A 158 -43.17 64.08 -35.89
N ALA A 159 -44.35 63.97 -35.27
CA ALA A 159 -44.63 62.95 -34.27
C ALA A 159 -44.44 61.53 -34.83
N ARG A 160 -44.94 61.23 -36.04
CA ARG A 160 -44.72 59.96 -36.74
C ARG A 160 -43.24 59.69 -37.01
N LYS A 161 -42.47 60.70 -37.43
CA LYS A 161 -41.01 60.59 -37.65
C LYS A 161 -40.27 60.31 -36.34
N ARG A 162 -40.69 60.93 -35.23
CA ARG A 162 -40.14 60.70 -33.89
C ARG A 162 -40.46 59.29 -33.36
N VAL A 163 -41.69 58.81 -33.55
CA VAL A 163 -42.09 57.42 -33.22
C VAL A 163 -41.19 56.42 -33.96
N ARG A 164 -41.03 56.55 -35.29
CA ARG A 164 -40.15 55.66 -36.07
C ARG A 164 -38.71 55.62 -35.57
N CYS A 165 -38.15 56.79 -35.20
CA CYS A 165 -36.80 56.88 -34.64
C CYS A 165 -36.69 56.23 -33.24
N LEU A 166 -37.78 56.18 -32.47
CA LEU A 166 -37.85 55.46 -31.19
C LEU A 166 -38.00 53.95 -31.41
N GLU A 167 -38.82 53.51 -32.37
CA GLU A 167 -38.96 52.10 -32.76
C GLU A 167 -37.61 51.51 -33.20
N GLU A 168 -36.84 52.21 -34.04
CA GLU A 168 -35.47 51.80 -34.41
C GLU A 168 -34.52 51.70 -33.21
N LYS A 169 -34.65 52.57 -32.20
CA LYS A 169 -33.82 52.53 -30.99
C LYS A 169 -34.21 51.38 -30.07
N ILE A 170 -35.50 51.12 -29.92
CA ILE A 170 -36.03 49.99 -29.15
C ILE A 170 -35.57 48.67 -29.79
N SER A 171 -35.69 48.55 -31.13
CA SER A 171 -35.20 47.39 -31.88
C SER A 171 -33.69 47.13 -31.66
N LYS A 172 -32.86 48.18 -31.70
CA LYS A 172 -31.41 48.07 -31.44
C LYS A 172 -31.09 47.73 -29.97
N LEU A 173 -31.91 48.15 -29.01
CA LEU A 173 -31.77 47.78 -27.60
C LEU A 173 -32.19 46.33 -27.34
N ASP A 174 -33.27 45.87 -27.97
CA ASP A 174 -33.78 44.50 -27.89
C ASP A 174 -32.75 43.49 -28.43
N ASP A 175 -32.12 43.78 -29.57
CA ASP A 175 -31.00 42.98 -30.09
C ASP A 175 -29.77 43.00 -29.18
N TYR A 176 -29.46 44.14 -28.55
CA TYR A 176 -28.36 44.23 -27.58
C TYR A 176 -28.63 43.40 -26.32
N ILE A 177 -29.86 43.45 -25.79
CA ILE A 177 -30.30 42.65 -24.62
C ILE A 177 -30.20 41.15 -24.94
N LYS A 178 -30.76 40.69 -26.07
CA LYS A 178 -30.67 39.27 -26.49
C LYS A 178 -29.25 38.76 -26.65
N ASN A 179 -28.31 39.64 -27.05
CA ASN A 179 -26.91 39.29 -27.12
C ASN A 179 -26.30 39.17 -25.72
N LEU A 180 -26.57 40.12 -24.83
CA LEU A 180 -26.09 40.12 -23.44
C LEU A 180 -26.65 38.93 -22.63
N GLU A 181 -27.91 38.55 -22.84
CA GLU A 181 -28.52 37.34 -22.27
C GLU A 181 -27.81 36.06 -22.72
N ARG A 182 -27.46 35.98 -24.02
CA ARG A 182 -26.71 34.84 -24.58
C ARG A 182 -25.30 34.76 -23.98
N ASP A 183 -24.62 35.88 -23.83
CA ASP A 183 -23.28 35.94 -23.26
C ASP A 183 -23.27 35.61 -21.76
N LEU A 184 -24.29 36.06 -21.01
CA LEU A 184 -24.52 35.64 -19.62
C LEU A 184 -24.80 34.13 -19.51
N SER A 185 -25.60 33.56 -20.42
CA SER A 185 -25.85 32.11 -20.48
C SER A 185 -24.57 31.32 -20.77
N ASN A 186 -23.77 31.78 -21.74
CA ASN A 186 -22.47 31.18 -22.10
C ASN A 186 -21.47 31.25 -20.93
N LEU A 187 -21.41 32.39 -20.24
CA LEU A 187 -20.56 32.60 -19.07
C LEU A 187 -20.99 31.72 -17.88
N SER A 188 -22.30 31.61 -17.62
CA SER A 188 -22.86 30.73 -16.59
C SER A 188 -22.53 29.26 -16.86
N SER A 189 -22.73 28.80 -18.10
CA SER A 189 -22.35 27.44 -18.53
C SER A 189 -20.84 27.17 -18.33
N SER A 190 -20.00 28.15 -18.71
CA SER A 190 -18.55 28.07 -18.55
C SER A 190 -18.11 28.02 -17.08
N TYR A 191 -18.75 28.82 -16.22
CA TYR A 191 -18.53 28.82 -14.77
C TYR A 191 -18.93 27.48 -14.13
N ASN A 192 -20.11 26.96 -14.47
CA ASN A 192 -20.60 25.67 -13.96
C ASN A 192 -19.67 24.52 -14.35
N LYS A 193 -19.16 24.52 -15.59
CA LYS A 193 -18.14 23.56 -16.03
C LYS A 193 -16.85 23.70 -15.21
N LEU A 194 -16.30 24.91 -15.07
CA LEU A 194 -15.07 25.14 -14.30
C LEU A 194 -15.21 24.73 -12.83
N SER A 195 -16.38 24.93 -12.22
CA SER A 195 -16.70 24.46 -10.87
C SER A 195 -16.72 22.92 -10.78
N SER A 196 -17.31 22.24 -11.77
CA SER A 196 -17.27 20.78 -11.87
C SER A 196 -15.84 20.24 -12.04
N ASP A 197 -15.04 20.85 -12.92
CA ASP A 197 -13.65 20.49 -13.16
C ASP A 197 -12.79 20.69 -11.90
N TYR A 198 -13.02 21.77 -11.15
CA TYR A 198 -12.39 22.03 -9.85
C TYR A 198 -12.73 20.97 -8.80
N ASN A 199 -14.01 20.61 -8.63
CA ASN A 199 -14.45 19.60 -7.67
C ASN A 199 -13.89 18.20 -8.00
N SER A 200 -13.77 17.88 -9.29
CA SER A 200 -13.12 16.66 -9.78
C SER A 200 -11.62 16.64 -9.45
N LEU A 201 -10.92 17.76 -9.66
CA LEU A 201 -9.51 17.92 -9.31
C LEU A 201 -9.27 17.82 -7.80
N GLN A 202 -10.12 18.45 -6.97
CA GLN A 202 -10.03 18.39 -5.51
C GLN A 202 -10.24 16.95 -4.99
N THR A 203 -11.18 16.21 -5.57
CA THR A 203 -11.42 14.79 -5.25
C THR A 203 -10.21 13.93 -5.64
N SER A 204 -9.64 14.18 -6.82
CA SER A 204 -8.44 13.48 -7.32
C SER A 204 -7.20 13.77 -6.47
N TYR A 205 -7.01 15.02 -6.04
CA TYR A 205 -5.94 15.42 -5.13
C TYR A 205 -6.05 14.72 -3.77
N LYS A 206 -7.25 14.68 -3.18
CA LYS A 206 -7.46 13.98 -1.90
C LYS A 206 -7.12 12.50 -2.02
N LYS A 207 -7.57 11.82 -3.09
CA LYS A 207 -7.20 10.41 -3.32
C LYS A 207 -5.69 10.23 -3.42
N LEU A 208 -4.98 11.11 -4.15
CA LEU A 208 -3.52 11.04 -4.26
C LEU A 208 -2.81 11.24 -2.91
N GLN A 209 -3.37 12.07 -2.02
CA GLN A 209 -2.89 12.24 -0.65
C GLN A 209 -3.09 10.97 0.19
N ASP A 210 -4.26 10.33 0.10
CA ASP A 210 -4.56 9.07 0.79
C ASP A 210 -3.66 7.92 0.28
N ASP A 211 -3.49 7.81 -1.05
CA ASP A 211 -2.58 6.84 -1.70
C ASP A 211 -1.11 7.06 -1.28
N TYR A 212 -0.67 8.32 -1.11
CA TYR A 212 0.67 8.66 -0.63
C TYR A 212 0.92 8.21 0.82
N VAL A 213 -0.05 8.46 1.73
CA VAL A 213 0.05 8.02 3.13
C VAL A 213 0.13 6.49 3.22
N LEU A 214 -0.68 5.78 2.41
CA LEU A 214 -0.66 4.32 2.35
C LEU A 214 0.66 3.77 1.76
N LEU A 215 1.29 4.48 0.81
CA LEU A 215 2.62 4.14 0.30
C LEU A 215 3.71 4.36 1.37
N GLN A 216 3.63 5.45 2.14
CA GLN A 216 4.55 5.73 3.24
C GLN A 216 4.48 4.66 4.34
N GLN A 217 3.27 4.22 4.71
CA GLN A 217 3.07 3.12 5.67
C GLN A 217 3.69 1.80 5.16
N LYS A 218 3.50 1.45 3.88
CA LYS A 218 4.13 0.27 3.26
C LYS A 218 5.66 0.37 3.26
N TYR A 219 6.21 1.55 3.00
CA TYR A 219 7.66 1.77 3.05
C TYR A 219 8.23 1.55 4.47
N MET A 220 7.56 2.06 5.51
CA MET A 220 7.96 1.84 6.90
C MET A 220 7.90 0.36 7.29
N GLY A 221 6.82 -0.35 6.94
CA GLY A 221 6.72 -1.80 7.17
C GLY A 221 7.85 -2.60 6.52
N LEU A 222 8.17 -2.30 5.26
CA LEU A 222 9.28 -2.94 4.53
C LEU A 222 10.66 -2.60 5.14
N GLN A 223 10.81 -1.40 5.72
CA GLN A 223 12.03 -1.00 6.43
C GLN A 223 12.23 -1.80 7.73
N ASP A 224 11.14 -2.04 8.49
CA ASP A 224 11.19 -2.88 9.70
C ASP A 224 11.37 -4.37 9.36
N GLU A 225 10.74 -4.89 8.30
CA GLU A 225 11.00 -6.24 7.78
C GLU A 225 12.48 -6.43 7.39
N PHE A 226 13.06 -5.47 6.65
CA PHE A 226 14.47 -5.49 6.29
C PHE A 226 15.40 -5.47 7.51
N LYS A 227 15.07 -4.66 8.53
CA LYS A 227 15.81 -4.61 9.79
C LYS A 227 15.77 -5.97 10.51
N ASN A 228 14.60 -6.56 10.65
CA ASN A 228 14.43 -7.88 11.30
C ASN A 228 15.23 -8.97 10.56
N LEU A 229 15.13 -9.01 9.23
CA LEU A 229 15.89 -9.94 8.39
C LEU A 229 17.43 -9.74 8.54
N SER A 230 17.89 -8.50 8.69
CA SER A 230 19.30 -8.19 8.95
C SER A 230 19.75 -8.68 10.34
N GLU A 231 18.92 -8.53 11.36
CA GLU A 231 19.18 -9.07 12.70
C GLU A 231 19.20 -10.61 12.72
N ASP A 232 18.31 -11.28 11.99
CA ASP A 232 18.27 -12.74 11.87
C ASP A 232 19.45 -13.29 11.07
N TYR A 233 19.84 -12.63 9.97
CA TYR A 233 21.07 -12.97 9.25
C TYR A 233 22.32 -12.88 10.16
N ARG A 234 22.39 -11.87 11.03
CA ARG A 234 23.47 -11.73 12.02
C ARG A 234 23.44 -12.84 13.08
N LYS A 235 22.26 -13.31 13.53
CA LYS A 235 22.14 -14.48 14.43
C LYS A 235 22.67 -15.74 13.73
N LEU A 236 22.21 -16.00 12.50
CA LEU A 236 22.61 -17.16 11.71
C LEU A 236 24.13 -17.21 11.46
N LEU A 237 24.77 -16.06 11.18
CA LEU A 237 26.22 -15.97 11.03
C LEU A 237 26.98 -16.33 12.32
N ILE A 238 26.48 -15.88 13.47
CA ILE A 238 27.05 -16.21 14.79
C ILE A 238 26.92 -17.71 15.08
N ASP A 239 25.76 -18.31 14.78
CA ASP A 239 25.53 -19.74 15.03
C ASP A 239 26.30 -20.63 14.05
N TYR A 240 26.55 -20.16 12.82
CA TYR A 240 27.46 -20.81 11.87
C TYR A 240 28.91 -20.87 12.39
N GLU A 241 29.48 -19.76 12.89
CA GLU A 241 30.85 -19.76 13.44
C GLU A 241 30.96 -20.59 14.73
N LYS A 242 29.91 -20.65 15.56
CA LYS A 242 29.84 -21.61 16.70
C LYS A 242 29.91 -23.06 16.20
N LEU A 243 29.08 -23.42 15.22
CA LEU A 243 29.02 -24.77 14.66
C LEU A 243 30.36 -25.18 14.03
N ARG A 244 31.00 -24.25 13.33
CA ARG A 244 32.36 -24.43 12.79
C ARG A 244 33.39 -24.66 13.90
N THR A 245 33.37 -23.86 14.97
CA THR A 245 34.28 -24.04 16.12
C THR A 245 34.09 -25.41 16.77
N LEU A 246 32.84 -25.87 16.93
CA LEU A 246 32.53 -27.21 17.44
C LEU A 246 33.02 -28.33 16.49
N TYR A 247 32.93 -28.14 15.18
CA TYR A 247 33.46 -29.08 14.19
C TYR A 247 34.99 -29.16 14.24
N GLU A 248 35.68 -28.02 14.34
CA GLU A 248 37.14 -27.95 14.49
C GLU A 248 37.60 -28.65 15.79
N GLN A 249 36.90 -28.43 16.91
CA GLN A 249 37.13 -29.15 18.18
C GLN A 249 36.88 -30.67 18.08
N LEU A 250 35.79 -31.09 17.43
CA LEU A 250 35.48 -32.52 17.23
C LEU A 250 36.52 -33.21 16.36
N MET A 251 37.06 -32.52 15.36
CA MET A 251 38.12 -33.01 14.48
C MET A 251 39.43 -33.24 15.27
N ASP A 252 39.80 -32.33 16.17
CA ASP A 252 41.00 -32.50 17.02
C ASP A 252 40.81 -33.57 18.10
N ASN A 253 39.63 -33.66 18.71
CA ASN A 253 39.29 -34.76 19.62
C ASN A 253 39.40 -36.14 18.93
N ASN A 254 38.97 -36.26 17.67
CA ASN A 254 39.15 -37.49 16.88
C ASN A 254 40.64 -37.80 16.60
N LYS A 255 41.48 -36.79 16.32
CA LYS A 255 42.94 -37.00 16.17
C LYS A 255 43.57 -37.52 17.47
N GLN A 256 43.20 -36.96 18.62
CA GLN A 256 43.65 -37.43 19.93
C GLN A 256 43.19 -38.86 20.21
N LEU A 257 41.92 -39.17 19.96
CA LEU A 257 41.38 -40.52 20.14
C LEU A 257 42.09 -41.55 19.25
N GLN A 258 42.39 -41.20 17.99
CA GLN A 258 43.17 -42.05 17.07
C GLN A 258 44.61 -42.26 17.57
N SER A 259 45.24 -41.23 18.14
CA SER A 259 46.57 -41.34 18.76
C SER A 259 46.57 -42.26 19.98
N ASN A 260 45.56 -42.12 20.86
CA ASN A 260 45.39 -42.94 22.06
C ASN A 260 45.12 -44.41 21.70
N TYR A 261 44.30 -44.66 20.67
CA TYR A 261 44.06 -46.00 20.13
C TYR A 261 45.35 -46.64 19.58
N ASN A 262 46.17 -45.86 18.86
CA ASN A 262 47.46 -46.34 18.35
C ASN A 262 48.41 -46.71 19.49
N SER A 263 48.54 -45.86 20.52
CA SER A 263 49.35 -46.15 21.72
C SER A 263 48.88 -47.44 22.41
N LEU A 264 47.58 -47.55 22.71
CA LEU A 264 47.01 -48.72 23.38
C LEU A 264 47.23 -50.02 22.59
N ARG A 265 47.26 -49.92 21.25
CA ARG A 265 47.58 -51.05 20.37
C ARG A 265 49.06 -51.44 20.41
N GLU A 266 49.96 -50.47 20.56
CA GLU A 266 51.39 -50.72 20.77
C GLU A 266 51.65 -51.31 22.17
N ASP A 267 51.01 -50.78 23.21
CA ASP A 267 51.04 -51.31 24.59
C ASP A 267 50.56 -52.77 24.64
N TYR A 268 49.41 -53.07 24.03
CA TYR A 268 48.90 -54.44 23.90
C TYR A 268 49.88 -55.36 23.14
N THR A 269 50.52 -54.85 22.08
CA THR A 269 51.52 -55.58 21.31
C THR A 269 52.80 -55.84 22.13
N SER A 270 53.16 -54.94 23.04
CA SER A 270 54.27 -55.12 23.98
C SER A 270 53.92 -56.17 25.03
N LEU A 271 52.78 -56.01 25.71
CA LEU A 271 52.29 -56.93 26.74
C LEU A 271 52.11 -58.37 26.21
N SER A 272 51.66 -58.52 24.96
CA SER A 272 51.58 -59.81 24.29
C SER A 272 52.96 -60.48 24.12
N LYS A 273 54.00 -59.72 23.75
CA LYS A 273 55.39 -60.24 23.68
C LYS A 273 55.92 -60.62 25.06
N GLU A 274 55.63 -59.82 26.09
CA GLU A 274 56.03 -60.14 27.47
C GLU A 274 55.31 -61.39 27.98
N HIS A 275 54.03 -61.58 27.66
CA HIS A 275 53.28 -62.79 27.98
C HIS A 275 53.91 -64.04 27.33
N TYR A 276 54.21 -64.01 26.03
CA TYR A 276 54.89 -65.12 25.36
C TYR A 276 56.29 -65.40 25.92
N LYS A 277 57.04 -64.35 26.31
CA LYS A 277 58.34 -64.49 26.98
C LYS A 277 58.20 -65.15 28.35
N LEU A 278 57.20 -64.75 29.14
CA LEU A 278 56.93 -65.31 30.46
C LEU A 278 56.45 -66.77 30.37
N GLN A 279 55.62 -67.09 29.36
CA GLN A 279 55.21 -68.46 29.04
C GLN A 279 56.42 -69.34 28.71
N GLY A 280 57.37 -68.83 27.90
CA GLY A 280 58.62 -69.54 27.59
C GLY A 280 59.50 -69.77 28.83
N ILE A 281 59.61 -68.78 29.73
CA ILE A 281 60.34 -68.92 31.00
C ILE A 281 59.65 -69.94 31.91
N TYR A 282 58.32 -69.95 31.98
CA TYR A 282 57.56 -70.94 32.74
C TYR A 282 57.76 -72.36 32.21
N GLN A 283 57.86 -72.53 30.88
CA GLN A 283 58.16 -73.81 30.26
C GLN A 283 59.59 -74.29 30.59
N ASP A 284 60.61 -73.43 30.38
CA ASP A 284 62.02 -73.74 30.75
C ASP A 284 62.15 -74.09 32.25
N LEU A 285 61.45 -73.37 33.14
CA LEU A 285 61.43 -73.68 34.57
C LEU A 285 60.75 -75.02 34.87
N THR A 286 59.68 -75.36 34.14
CA THR A 286 58.98 -76.66 34.26
C THR A 286 59.86 -77.81 33.77
N GLU A 287 60.59 -77.63 32.67
CA GLU A 287 61.55 -78.60 32.14
C GLU A 287 62.73 -78.82 33.12
N ARG A 288 63.30 -77.75 33.68
CA ARG A 288 64.32 -77.82 34.75
C ARG A 288 63.81 -78.51 36.02
N TYR A 289 62.58 -78.24 36.43
CA TYR A 289 61.97 -78.90 37.59
C TYR A 289 61.83 -80.41 37.36
N ASN A 290 61.42 -80.83 36.15
CA ASN A 290 61.31 -82.24 35.79
C ASN A 290 62.69 -82.93 35.70
N ASP A 291 63.72 -82.27 35.16
CA ASP A 291 65.10 -82.77 35.19
C ASP A 291 65.63 -82.91 36.63
N LEU A 292 65.42 -81.90 37.48
CA LEU A 292 65.82 -81.95 38.89
C LEU A 292 65.09 -83.06 39.65
N LYS A 293 63.79 -83.26 39.40
CA LYS A 293 62.99 -84.35 39.95
C LYS A 293 63.53 -85.72 39.51
N SER A 294 63.86 -85.89 38.23
CA SER A 294 64.47 -87.11 37.69
C SER A 294 65.84 -87.40 38.33
N ARG A 295 66.69 -86.39 38.50
CA ARG A 295 67.98 -86.51 39.23
C ARG A 295 67.78 -86.89 40.70
N TYR A 296 66.76 -86.34 41.35
CA TYR A 296 66.43 -86.65 42.74
C TYR A 296 65.92 -88.09 42.90
N GLU A 297 65.02 -88.55 42.02
CA GLU A 297 64.55 -89.94 41.96
C GLU A 297 65.70 -90.91 41.67
N SER A 298 66.59 -90.56 40.74
CA SER A 298 67.83 -91.30 40.46
C SER A 298 68.76 -91.35 41.68
N SER A 299 68.85 -90.26 42.46
CA SER A 299 69.65 -90.22 43.70
C SER A 299 69.05 -91.07 44.83
N ILE A 300 67.72 -91.15 44.93
CA ILE A 300 67.04 -92.10 45.83
C ILE A 300 67.37 -93.53 45.41
N ASN A 301 67.31 -93.84 44.12
CA ASN A 301 67.63 -95.17 43.59
C ASN A 301 69.09 -95.57 43.86
N THR A 302 70.06 -94.66 43.70
CA THR A 302 71.46 -94.95 44.02
C THR A 302 71.72 -95.06 45.53
N ILE A 303 71.00 -94.32 46.38
CA ILE A 303 71.02 -94.51 47.84
C ILE A 303 70.48 -95.91 48.20
N GLY A 304 69.38 -96.36 47.59
CA GLY A 304 68.83 -97.71 47.79
C GLY A 304 69.78 -98.82 47.31
N GLN A 305 70.46 -98.62 46.18
CA GLN A 305 71.53 -99.51 45.71
C GLN A 305 72.70 -99.54 46.68
N LEU A 306 73.15 -98.40 47.19
CA LEU A 306 74.24 -98.32 48.18
C LEU A 306 73.86 -99.02 49.49
N GLN A 307 72.65 -98.81 50.00
CA GLN A 307 72.12 -99.53 51.16
C GLN A 307 72.14 -101.05 50.93
N SER A 308 71.70 -101.53 49.76
CA SER A 308 71.79 -102.95 49.39
C SER A 308 73.25 -103.45 49.36
N THR A 309 74.19 -102.68 48.79
CA THR A 309 75.61 -103.07 48.82
C THR A 309 76.20 -103.08 50.23
N ILE A 310 75.75 -102.19 51.13
CA ILE A 310 76.17 -102.18 52.54
C ILE A 310 75.64 -103.43 53.25
N SER A 311 74.36 -103.77 53.12
CA SER A 311 73.79 -104.99 53.70
C SER A 311 74.47 -106.27 53.20
N ASN A 312 74.81 -106.31 51.90
CA ASN A 312 75.58 -107.41 51.31
C ASN A 312 77.03 -107.45 51.86
N LEU A 313 77.70 -106.30 51.97
CA LEU A 313 79.06 -106.22 52.54
C LEU A 313 79.07 -106.67 54.00
N GLU A 314 78.14 -106.20 54.83
CA GLU A 314 77.95 -106.67 56.20
C GLU A 314 77.73 -108.19 56.28
N GLN A 315 76.97 -108.78 55.34
CA GLN A 315 76.81 -110.23 55.28
C GLN A 315 78.14 -110.93 54.95
N THR A 316 78.95 -110.41 54.01
CA THR A 316 80.28 -110.96 53.73
C THR A 316 81.29 -110.74 54.86
N VAL A 317 81.08 -109.73 55.71
CA VAL A 317 81.85 -109.53 56.95
C VAL A 317 81.47 -110.60 57.97
N ARG A 318 80.17 -110.80 58.24
CA ARG A 318 79.69 -111.88 59.12
C ARG A 318 80.18 -113.27 58.67
N GLU A 319 80.09 -113.59 57.37
CA GLU A 319 80.62 -114.82 56.76
C GLU A 319 82.16 -114.97 56.91
N LYS A 320 82.90 -113.87 57.07
CA LYS A 320 84.34 -113.89 57.37
C LYS A 320 84.64 -114.00 58.85
N GLU A 321 83.85 -113.35 59.70
CA GLU A 321 83.94 -113.47 61.16
C GLU A 321 83.59 -114.89 61.63
N GLU A 322 82.58 -115.53 61.04
CA GLU A 322 82.23 -116.93 61.26
C GLU A 322 83.40 -117.86 60.89
N ARG A 323 83.99 -117.71 59.70
CA ARG A 323 85.18 -118.49 59.29
C ARG A 323 86.41 -118.24 60.16
N ILE A 324 86.59 -117.02 60.70
CA ILE A 324 87.66 -116.73 61.66
C ILE A 324 87.39 -117.44 62.98
N ASN A 325 86.13 -117.51 63.44
CA ASN A 325 85.75 -118.27 64.64
C ASN A 325 85.87 -119.78 64.46
N GLU A 326 85.50 -120.34 63.31
CA GLU A 326 85.78 -121.75 62.97
C GLU A 326 87.28 -122.04 63.01
N LEU A 327 88.10 -121.19 62.38
CA LEU A 327 89.56 -121.34 62.37
C LEU A 327 90.15 -121.27 63.79
N ASN A 328 89.65 -120.37 64.64
CA ASN A 328 90.03 -120.30 66.05
C ASN A 328 89.62 -121.55 66.84
N LEU A 329 88.45 -122.13 66.59
CA LEU A 329 87.98 -123.38 67.21
C LEU A 329 88.84 -124.60 66.79
N ILE A 330 89.27 -124.64 65.52
CA ILE A 330 90.20 -125.66 65.01
C ILE A 330 91.57 -125.52 65.71
N TYR A 331 92.07 -124.29 65.88
CA TYR A 331 93.31 -124.05 66.62
C TYR A 331 93.21 -124.40 68.12
N ALA A 332 92.04 -124.17 68.75
CA ALA A 332 91.83 -124.42 70.18
C ALA A 332 91.72 -125.91 70.57
N SER A 333 91.44 -126.80 69.62
CA SER A 333 91.17 -128.22 69.89
C SER A 333 92.33 -129.19 69.58
N ALA A 334 93.41 -128.70 68.95
CA ALA A 334 94.50 -129.53 68.40
C ALA A 334 95.82 -129.45 69.21
N ALA A 335 95.77 -129.33 70.54
CA ALA A 335 96.90 -128.89 71.35
C ALA A 335 97.44 -129.89 72.41
N ASN A 336 97.24 -131.21 72.28
CA ASN A 336 97.94 -132.18 73.12
C ASN A 336 98.12 -133.61 72.55
N GLU A 337 98.78 -133.79 71.40
CA GLU A 337 99.80 -134.86 71.27
C GLU A 337 100.76 -134.71 70.06
N ASN A 338 102.05 -134.74 70.38
CA ASN A 338 103.21 -135.22 69.60
C ASN A 338 103.34 -135.11 68.06
N THR A 339 104.35 -134.30 67.68
CA THR A 339 105.45 -134.58 66.72
C THR A 339 105.38 -134.20 65.22
N LEU A 340 106.58 -133.81 64.75
CA LEU A 340 107.13 -133.95 63.40
C LEU A 340 106.62 -133.06 62.24
N THR A 341 107.17 -131.84 62.22
CA THR A 341 107.86 -131.25 61.04
C THR A 341 107.21 -131.33 59.66
N LYS A 342 106.81 -130.16 59.12
CA LYS A 342 107.13 -129.80 57.72
C LYS A 342 107.12 -128.30 57.43
N SER A 343 107.80 -127.95 56.35
CA SER A 343 108.10 -126.61 55.85
C SER A 343 107.59 -126.45 54.40
N ILE A 344 107.94 -125.34 53.75
CA ILE A 344 107.85 -125.06 52.30
C ILE A 344 106.56 -124.34 51.82
N LEU A 345 106.65 -123.00 51.83
CA LEU A 345 106.73 -122.10 50.65
C LEU A 345 105.57 -122.01 49.62
N TYR A 346 105.38 -120.78 49.14
CA TYR A 346 104.41 -120.30 48.12
C TYR A 346 102.94 -120.24 48.59
N ALA A 347 102.08 -119.35 48.07
CA ALA A 347 102.24 -118.44 46.92
C ALA A 347 101.82 -116.99 47.21
N GLN A 348 101.96 -116.15 46.17
CA GLN A 348 101.63 -114.72 46.13
C GLN A 348 100.18 -114.39 46.52
N THR A 349 99.94 -113.20 47.08
CA THR A 349 98.71 -112.43 46.77
C THR A 349 98.92 -110.92 47.03
N ALA A 350 98.15 -110.09 46.33
CA ALA A 350 98.37 -108.65 46.26
C ALA A 350 97.96 -107.90 47.55
N ALA A 351 98.88 -107.12 48.10
CA ALA A 351 98.56 -106.04 49.04
C ALA A 351 98.27 -104.75 48.24
N ILE A 352 96.98 -104.45 48.06
CA ILE A 352 96.53 -103.20 47.39
C ILE A 352 96.70 -102.03 48.36
N ALA A 353 97.51 -101.04 48.00
CA ALA A 353 97.68 -99.80 48.77
C ALA A 353 97.81 -98.59 47.83
N GLY A 354 97.00 -97.55 48.07
CA GLY A 354 97.18 -96.22 47.49
C GLY A 354 96.90 -96.06 45.99
N VAL A 355 95.62 -95.99 45.60
CA VAL A 355 95.25 -95.34 44.33
C VAL A 355 95.51 -93.83 44.48
N GLY A 356 96.46 -93.29 43.70
CA GLY A 356 96.93 -91.91 43.87
C GLY A 356 97.76 -91.35 42.71
N ALA A 357 97.51 -91.79 41.47
CA ALA A 357 98.21 -91.33 40.26
C ALA A 357 97.24 -91.27 39.06
N GLY A 358 97.53 -90.39 38.08
CA GLY A 358 96.61 -90.01 36.98
C GLY A 358 96.06 -88.59 37.19
N ILE A 359 96.81 -87.48 37.06
CA ILE A 359 97.87 -87.12 36.10
C ILE A 359 97.34 -86.88 34.67
N TYR A 360 97.68 -85.68 34.15
CA TYR A 360 97.68 -85.22 32.75
C TYR A 360 96.37 -84.86 32.02
N ILE A 361 96.36 -83.98 30.98
CA ILE A 361 97.11 -82.72 30.68
C ILE A 361 96.49 -82.02 29.42
N MET A 362 96.95 -80.80 29.08
CA MET A 362 96.89 -80.09 27.78
C MET A 362 95.52 -79.98 27.07
N SER A 363 94.90 -78.81 26.97
CA SER A 363 95.28 -77.65 26.14
C SER A 363 95.34 -77.92 24.61
N LEU A 364 94.56 -77.18 23.81
CA LEU A 364 94.97 -76.70 22.47
C LEU A 364 94.07 -75.58 21.92
N ARG A 365 94.68 -74.39 21.77
CA ARG A 365 94.66 -73.43 20.64
C ARG A 365 93.49 -73.38 19.62
N LYS A 366 92.74 -72.26 19.66
CA LYS A 366 92.92 -71.05 18.80
C LYS A 366 93.05 -71.20 17.25
N ARG A 367 92.03 -70.77 16.49
CA ARG A 367 92.06 -69.88 15.27
C ARG A 367 90.61 -69.63 14.74
N ARG A 368 90.21 -68.41 14.31
CA ARG A 368 90.33 -67.72 12.98
C ARG A 368 89.65 -68.48 11.83
N THR A 369 89.03 -67.87 10.81
CA THR A 369 89.16 -66.52 10.18
C THR A 369 88.14 -65.47 10.72
N ALA A 370 87.46 -64.48 10.06
CA ALA A 370 87.32 -64.01 8.66
C ALA A 370 86.95 -62.50 8.54
N LYS A 371 86.99 -61.93 7.32
CA LYS A 371 86.58 -60.57 6.85
C LYS A 371 86.71 -60.51 5.29
N PRO A 372 86.59 -59.37 4.52
CA PRO A 372 86.47 -57.92 4.81
C PRO A 372 85.02 -57.40 4.57
N ALA A 373 84.61 -56.23 4.04
CA ALA A 373 85.21 -55.00 3.47
C ALA A 373 84.15 -53.84 3.45
N THR A 374 84.39 -52.53 3.24
CA THR A 374 85.63 -51.73 3.11
C THR A 374 85.56 -50.39 3.92
N GLN A 375 84.76 -49.38 3.56
CA GLN A 375 85.25 -48.15 2.88
C GLN A 375 84.91 -46.82 3.62
N LEU A 376 85.60 -45.72 3.28
CA LEU A 376 85.60 -44.36 3.90
C LEU A 376 86.00 -43.27 2.84
N PRO A 377 85.98 -41.93 3.11
CA PRO A 377 85.44 -41.13 4.23
C PRO A 377 84.24 -40.24 3.73
N PRO A 378 84.12 -38.88 3.67
CA PRO A 378 84.89 -37.68 4.15
C PRO A 378 84.12 -36.74 5.15
N PRO A 379 84.68 -35.58 5.61
CA PRO A 379 84.03 -34.65 6.56
C PRO A 379 83.90 -33.16 6.02
N PRO A 380 83.84 -32.03 6.81
CA PRO A 380 82.68 -31.11 6.85
C PRO A 380 82.96 -29.59 6.55
N PRO A 381 81.90 -28.73 6.48
CA PRO A 381 82.01 -27.33 6.99
C PRO A 381 80.71 -26.69 7.56
N ALA A 382 80.80 -25.41 7.99
CA ALA A 382 79.74 -24.44 8.37
C ALA A 382 80.22 -22.99 8.03
N PRO A 383 79.51 -21.84 8.26
CA PRO A 383 78.11 -21.55 8.65
C PRO A 383 77.35 -20.87 7.45
N PRO A 384 76.95 -19.55 7.32
CA PRO A 384 76.62 -18.39 8.19
C PRO A 384 75.21 -17.71 7.94
N PRO A 385 74.78 -16.70 8.75
CA PRO A 385 73.65 -15.76 8.48
C PRO A 385 74.15 -14.34 8.08
N PRO A 386 73.35 -13.23 8.04
CA PRO A 386 71.91 -13.00 7.77
C PRO A 386 71.74 -12.09 6.50
N THR A 387 70.66 -11.28 6.37
CA THR A 387 70.65 -9.81 6.02
C THR A 387 69.32 -9.32 5.38
N THR A 388 69.04 -8.02 5.49
CA THR A 388 67.80 -7.27 5.17
C THR A 388 67.83 -6.48 3.84
N ILE A 389 66.68 -5.87 3.47
CA ILE A 389 66.54 -4.70 2.53
C ILE A 389 66.68 -5.08 1.03
N PRO A 390 65.94 -4.44 0.07
CA PRO A 390 65.42 -3.06 0.11
C PRO A 390 63.92 -2.83 -0.23
N LYS A 391 63.50 -1.57 -0.13
CA LYS A 391 62.41 -1.01 -0.96
C LYS A 391 62.91 -0.85 -2.39
N GLU A 392 62.04 -1.01 -3.39
CA GLU A 392 62.29 -0.47 -4.73
C GLU A 392 61.02 0.20 -5.28
N GLU A 393 61.19 1.37 -5.90
CA GLU A 393 60.10 2.22 -6.38
C GLU A 393 59.67 1.82 -7.80
N ALA A 394 58.55 1.10 -7.92
CA ALA A 394 57.99 0.71 -9.21
C ALA A 394 57.03 1.78 -9.75
N LYS A 395 57.54 2.55 -10.73
CA LYS A 395 56.85 3.63 -11.46
C LYS A 395 55.41 3.31 -11.89
N ASN A 396 54.57 4.36 -11.92
CA ASN A 396 53.27 4.40 -12.60
C ASN A 396 53.25 3.60 -13.92
N SER A 397 52.36 2.60 -13.99
CA SER A 397 51.82 2.09 -15.25
C SER A 397 50.30 2.05 -15.13
N GLY A 398 49.64 3.05 -15.70
CA GLY A 398 48.20 3.26 -15.57
C GLY A 398 47.40 2.23 -16.36
N ASN A 399 47.13 1.08 -15.75
CA ASN A 399 46.35 0.00 -16.37
C ASN A 399 44.84 0.33 -16.34
N GLY A 400 44.44 1.25 -17.23
CA GLY A 400 43.14 1.93 -17.25
C GLY A 400 41.93 1.02 -17.50
N ARG A 401 41.48 0.31 -16.46
CA ARG A 401 40.26 -0.49 -16.50
C ARG A 401 39.00 0.39 -16.42
N ILE A 402 38.35 0.58 -17.56
CA ILE A 402 36.98 1.10 -17.64
C ILE A 402 36.06 0.18 -16.83
N GLN A 403 35.38 0.72 -15.81
CA GLN A 403 34.39 -0.01 -15.02
C GLN A 403 33.02 0.65 -15.19
N LYS A 404 31.98 -0.16 -15.46
CA LYS A 404 30.58 0.29 -15.32
C LYS A 404 30.23 0.36 -13.83
N ILE A 405 29.50 1.39 -13.41
CA ILE A 405 28.99 1.48 -12.05
C ILE A 405 27.91 0.39 -11.87
N LEU A 406 28.23 -0.62 -11.07
CA LEU A 406 27.30 -1.61 -10.53
C LEU A 406 27.54 -1.74 -9.01
N SER A 407 26.54 -2.24 -8.29
CA SER A 407 26.45 -2.09 -6.83
C SER A 407 27.65 -2.66 -6.07
N GLY A 408 28.20 -1.89 -5.12
CA GLY A 408 29.20 -2.37 -4.16
C GLY A 408 30.19 -1.31 -3.65
N ARG A 409 30.58 -0.33 -4.49
CA ARG A 409 31.48 0.78 -4.11
C ARG A 409 30.96 2.09 -4.69
N ARG A 410 30.66 3.07 -3.84
CA ARG A 410 30.22 4.42 -4.24
C ARG A 410 31.35 5.42 -4.02
N ILE A 411 31.55 6.33 -4.97
CA ILE A 411 32.36 7.54 -4.79
C ILE A 411 31.37 8.70 -4.68
N THR A 412 31.21 9.25 -3.48
CA THR A 412 30.33 10.41 -3.25
C THR A 412 31.10 11.69 -3.54
N LEU A 413 30.74 12.39 -4.61
CA LEU A 413 31.30 13.70 -4.97
C LEU A 413 30.31 14.82 -4.63
N PRO A 414 30.77 16.01 -4.21
CA PRO A 414 29.90 17.17 -4.02
C PRO A 414 29.21 17.57 -5.34
N LYS A 415 27.94 17.95 -5.27
CA LYS A 415 27.09 18.26 -6.45
C LYS A 415 27.74 19.29 -7.37
N ASP A 416 28.26 20.37 -6.80
CA ASP A 416 28.98 21.47 -7.45
C ASP A 416 30.20 21.02 -8.26
N THR A 417 30.73 19.83 -7.97
CA THR A 417 31.88 19.23 -8.67
C THR A 417 31.41 18.36 -9.84
N LEU A 418 30.28 17.65 -9.69
CA LEU A 418 29.64 16.90 -10.78
C LEU A 418 29.13 17.82 -11.89
N GLU A 419 28.51 18.94 -11.53
CA GLU A 419 28.03 19.96 -12.47
C GLU A 419 29.19 20.57 -13.29
N LYS A 420 30.33 20.89 -12.65
CA LYS A 420 31.54 21.39 -13.32
C LYS A 420 32.22 20.37 -14.23
N LEU A 421 32.06 19.07 -13.97
CA LEU A 421 32.59 17.97 -14.79
C LEU A 421 31.59 17.46 -15.84
N ASN A 422 30.35 18.00 -15.86
CA ASN A 422 29.23 17.56 -16.70
C ASN A 422 28.91 16.05 -16.54
N ILE A 423 29.04 15.51 -15.32
CA ILE A 423 28.76 14.11 -15.00
C ILE A 423 27.35 14.00 -14.42
N LYS A 424 26.47 13.24 -15.08
CA LYS A 424 25.14 12.87 -14.54
C LYS A 424 25.27 11.72 -13.55
N GLU A 425 24.34 11.63 -12.60
CA GLU A 425 24.27 10.51 -11.66
C GLU A 425 24.13 9.17 -12.42
N GLY A 426 25.00 8.20 -12.11
CA GLY A 426 25.13 6.94 -12.85
C GLY A 426 26.09 6.96 -14.05
N GLY A 427 26.67 8.11 -14.42
CA GLY A 427 27.64 8.24 -15.51
C GLY A 427 28.96 7.51 -15.28
N LYS A 428 29.66 7.13 -16.36
CA LYS A 428 30.94 6.41 -16.31
C LYS A 428 32.11 7.35 -15.99
N VAL A 429 33.00 6.91 -15.11
CA VAL A 429 34.25 7.62 -14.78
C VAL A 429 35.43 6.66 -14.77
N ILE A 430 36.61 7.17 -15.11
CA ILE A 430 37.89 6.50 -14.90
C ILE A 430 38.45 7.00 -13.56
N VAL A 431 39.03 6.10 -12.76
CA VAL A 431 39.61 6.41 -11.46
C VAL A 431 41.10 6.02 -11.49
N GLU A 432 41.97 7.02 -11.40
CA GLU A 432 43.42 6.87 -11.35
C GLU A 432 43.88 7.09 -9.91
N LEU A 433 44.65 6.14 -9.36
CA LEU A 433 45.37 6.34 -8.10
C LEU A 433 46.76 6.91 -8.40
N HIS A 434 47.12 7.94 -7.66
CA HIS A 434 48.48 8.45 -7.56
C HIS A 434 48.87 8.52 -6.08
N ASP A 435 50.17 8.55 -5.76
CA ASP A 435 50.61 8.68 -4.38
C ASP A 435 50.09 10.00 -3.77
N GLY A 436 49.29 9.87 -2.71
CA GLY A 436 48.66 10.98 -1.99
C GLY A 436 47.30 11.45 -2.50
N TYR A 437 46.82 11.06 -3.69
CA TYR A 437 45.49 11.48 -4.18
C TYR A 437 44.84 10.56 -5.21
N VAL A 438 43.50 10.61 -5.26
CA VAL A 438 42.69 9.93 -6.27
C VAL A 438 42.22 10.95 -7.31
N LYS A 439 42.47 10.66 -8.59
CA LYS A 439 42.07 11.48 -9.73
C LYS A 439 40.90 10.79 -10.45
N VAL A 440 39.80 11.52 -10.64
CA VAL A 440 38.59 11.01 -11.30
C VAL A 440 38.38 11.75 -12.61
N VAL A 441 38.26 11.02 -13.72
CA VAL A 441 38.17 11.57 -15.07
C VAL A 441 36.82 11.18 -15.70
N PRO A 442 36.01 12.13 -16.20
CA PRO A 442 34.77 11.83 -16.91
C PRO A 442 35.05 11.11 -18.23
N VAL A 443 34.32 10.02 -18.50
CA VAL A 443 34.29 9.42 -19.84
C VAL A 443 33.22 10.15 -20.66
N LYS A 444 33.65 10.89 -21.69
CA LYS A 444 32.72 11.39 -22.70
C LYS A 444 32.25 10.22 -23.56
N GLU A 445 30.95 10.01 -23.63
CA GLU A 445 30.34 9.12 -24.62
C GLU A 445 30.08 9.95 -25.87
N GLU A 446 30.78 9.65 -26.96
CA GLU A 446 30.47 10.23 -28.27
C GLU A 446 29.16 9.59 -28.77
N ILE A 447 28.23 10.44 -29.18
CA ILE A 447 26.91 10.01 -29.66
C ILE A 447 27.05 9.76 -31.16
N GLU A 448 27.17 8.49 -31.55
CA GLU A 448 26.95 8.06 -32.94
C GLU A 448 25.46 8.28 -33.31
N GLY A 449 25.15 9.48 -33.80
CA GLY A 449 23.82 9.85 -34.27
C GLY A 449 23.51 9.18 -35.60
N ASN A 450 22.61 8.18 -35.59
CA ASN A 450 22.14 7.49 -36.79
C ASN A 450 20.60 7.47 -36.85
N THR A 451 20.01 8.65 -37.05
CA THR A 451 18.62 8.92 -37.50
C THR A 451 18.58 10.32 -38.11
#